data_AF-A0A3P7PZZ2-F1
#
_entry.id   AF-A0A3P7PZZ2-F1
#
_cell.length_a   1.000
_cell.length_b   1.000
_cell.length_c   1.000
_cell.angle_alpha   90.00
_cell.angle_beta   90.00
_cell.angle_gamma   90.00
#
_symmetry.space_group_name_H-M   'P 1'
#
loop_
_entity.id
_entity.type
_entity.pdbx_description
1 polymer ?
#
loop_
_entity_poly.entity_id
_entity_poly.type
_entity_poly.pdbx_seq_one_letter_code
_entity_poly.pdbx_strand_id
1 'polypeptide(L)'
;MQEKVFQDERNQVLTTRSWLNVNWFDPRLTWNASEWDGISTLYIPYQRLWKPDIILVNSAVRQYYEAIVSTDIMTTSSGNVTWLFSAIFKSSCQIKVRYYPFDDQILPCVLISSMAVLGFFMPPQTGEKINMCITTILSMGVYLQSIMESIPPTSEAVPLIGMYYVSSLFMSIMESIPPTSEAVPLIGEFPTF
;
A
#
# COMPACT_ATOMS: atom_id res chain seq x y z
N MET A 1 -19.58 0.19 15.54
CA MET A 1 -18.60 -0.68 14.86
C MET A 1 -17.32 0.13 14.73
N GLN A 2 -16.26 -0.23 15.45
CA GLN A 2 -14.96 0.45 15.33
C GLN A 2 -14.10 -0.42 14.42
N GLU A 3 -13.83 0.07 13.22
CA GLU A 3 -12.99 -0.60 12.23
C GLU A 3 -11.70 0.21 12.09
N LYS A 4 -10.57 -0.39 12.47
CA LYS A 4 -9.25 0.20 12.19
C LYS A 4 -8.56 -0.68 11.18
N VAL A 5 -8.37 -0.14 9.98
CA VAL A 5 -7.72 -0.80 8.84
C VAL A 5 -6.26 -0.37 8.79
N PHE A 6 -5.37 -1.35 8.71
CA PHE A 6 -3.95 -1.15 8.48
C PHE A 6 -3.55 -1.90 7.21
N GLN A 7 -3.01 -1.17 6.24
CA GLN A 7 -2.60 -1.73 4.95
C GLN A 7 -1.08 -1.86 4.92
N ASP A 8 -0.60 -3.07 4.68
CA ASP A 8 0.80 -3.34 4.39
C ASP A 8 0.93 -3.58 2.88
N GLU A 9 1.33 -2.52 2.18
CA GLU A 9 1.39 -2.50 0.71
C GLU A 9 2.51 -3.41 0.17
N ARG A 10 3.63 -3.50 0.89
CA ARG A 10 4.81 -4.28 0.49
C ARG A 10 4.55 -5.77 0.56
N ASN A 11 3.83 -6.21 1.58
CA ASN A 11 3.51 -7.62 1.79
C ASN A 11 2.16 -8.03 1.17
N GLN A 12 1.44 -7.10 0.54
CA GLN A 12 0.09 -7.32 -0.02
C GLN A 12 -0.89 -7.90 1.03
N VAL A 13 -0.77 -7.43 2.27
CA VAL A 13 -1.60 -7.87 3.40
C VAL A 13 -2.45 -6.71 3.91
N LEU A 14 -3.75 -6.94 3.96
CA LEU A 14 -4.69 -6.04 4.59
C LEU A 14 -5.03 -6.57 5.99
N THR A 15 -4.64 -5.81 7.02
CA THR A 15 -4.92 -6.12 8.42
C THR A 15 -6.09 -5.28 8.93
N THR A 16 -7.19 -5.93 9.29
CA THR A 16 -8.41 -5.28 9.77
C THR A 16 -8.71 -5.71 11.19
N ARG A 17 -8.76 -4.77 12.13
CA ARG A 17 -9.27 -5.03 13.48
C ARG A 17 -10.75 -4.69 13.52
N SER A 18 -11.59 -5.69 13.76
CA SER A 18 -13.05 -5.54 13.78
C SER A 18 -13.68 -6.18 15.01
N TRP A 19 -14.77 -5.57 15.47
CA TRP A 19 -15.66 -6.13 16.47
C TRP A 19 -16.85 -6.77 15.77
N LEU A 20 -17.03 -8.07 15.97
CA LEU A 20 -18.09 -8.84 15.36
C LEU A 20 -19.13 -9.21 16.41
N ASN A 21 -20.40 -8.96 16.08
CA ASN A 21 -21.55 -9.34 16.87
C ASN A 21 -22.27 -10.46 16.13
N VAL A 22 -22.17 -11.67 16.66
CA VAL A 22 -22.76 -12.87 16.08
C VAL A 22 -23.93 -13.29 16.93
N ASN A 23 -25.10 -13.39 16.29
CA ASN A 23 -26.33 -13.80 16.93
C ASN A 23 -26.82 -15.11 16.32
N TRP A 24 -27.16 -16.07 17.16
CA TRP A 24 -27.81 -17.30 16.74
C TRP A 24 -28.86 -17.73 17.75
N PHE A 25 -29.67 -18.70 17.34
CA PHE A 25 -30.70 -19.29 18.18
C PHE A 25 -30.26 -20.70 18.59
N ASP A 26 -30.26 -20.99 19.89
CA ASP A 26 -30.03 -22.34 20.42
C ASP A 26 -31.24 -22.79 21.26
N PRO A 27 -32.07 -23.72 20.75
CA PRO A 27 -33.24 -24.24 21.47
C PRO A 27 -32.89 -24.93 22.80
N ARG A 28 -31.64 -25.37 22.99
CA ARG A 28 -31.22 -26.06 24.22
C ARG A 28 -30.98 -25.09 25.37
N LEU A 29 -30.86 -23.80 25.06
CA LEU A 29 -30.62 -22.73 26.02
C LEU A 29 -31.89 -21.91 26.28
N THR A 30 -33.07 -22.51 26.12
CA THR A 30 -34.35 -21.89 26.48
C THR A 30 -34.74 -22.28 27.89
N TRP A 31 -35.17 -21.31 28.71
CA TRP A 31 -35.71 -21.56 30.04
C TRP A 31 -36.87 -20.62 30.34
N ASN A 32 -37.73 -21.04 31.27
CA ASN A 32 -38.83 -20.21 31.74
C ASN A 32 -38.32 -19.24 32.82
N ALA A 33 -38.28 -17.94 32.52
CA ALA A 33 -37.75 -16.94 33.45
C ALA A 33 -38.54 -16.90 34.79
N SER A 34 -39.83 -17.24 34.77
CA SER A 34 -40.68 -17.27 35.97
C SER A 34 -40.30 -18.36 36.97
N GLU A 35 -39.66 -19.44 36.53
CA GLU A 35 -39.20 -20.53 37.40
C GLU A 35 -37.85 -20.21 38.06
N TRP A 36 -37.12 -19.23 37.53
CA TRP A 36 -35.76 -18.87 37.93
C TRP A 36 -35.68 -17.40 38.35
N ASP A 37 -36.59 -16.97 39.23
CA ASP A 37 -36.58 -15.64 39.86
C ASP A 37 -36.54 -14.45 38.87
N GLY A 38 -37.13 -14.62 37.68
CA GLY A 38 -37.18 -13.59 36.64
C GLY A 38 -35.88 -13.42 35.84
N ILE A 39 -34.92 -14.33 35.95
CA ILE A 39 -33.66 -14.25 35.20
C ILE A 39 -33.95 -14.43 33.70
N SER A 40 -33.81 -13.36 32.94
CA SER A 40 -34.03 -13.34 31.49
C SER A 40 -32.74 -13.35 30.67
N THR A 41 -31.59 -13.01 31.27
CA THR A 41 -30.30 -12.93 30.60
C THR A 41 -29.21 -13.58 31.43
N LEU A 42 -28.32 -14.32 30.79
CA LEU A 42 -27.22 -15.04 31.43
C LEU A 42 -25.92 -14.84 30.64
N TYR A 43 -24.82 -14.57 31.35
CA TYR A 43 -23.48 -14.51 30.77
C TYR A 43 -22.74 -15.81 31.04
N ILE A 44 -22.33 -16.49 29.98
CA ILE A 44 -21.64 -17.78 30.06
C ILE A 44 -20.27 -17.63 29.38
N PRO A 45 -19.17 -18.09 30.00
CA PRO A 45 -17.85 -18.03 29.38
C PRO A 45 -17.82 -18.83 28.07
N TYR A 46 -17.19 -18.25 27.05
CA TYR A 46 -17.22 -18.75 25.66
C TYR A 46 -16.66 -20.16 25.47
N GLN A 47 -15.91 -20.71 26.42
CA GLN A 47 -15.36 -22.07 26.36
C GLN A 47 -16.37 -23.15 26.75
N ARG A 48 -17.47 -22.80 27.43
CA ARG A 48 -18.46 -23.77 27.94
C ARG A 48 -19.66 -23.98 27.00
N LEU A 49 -19.82 -23.10 26.03
CA LEU A 49 -20.89 -23.18 25.04
C LEU A 49 -20.34 -23.51 23.67
N TRP A 50 -21.20 -24.14 22.87
CA TRP A 50 -20.95 -24.22 21.43
C TRP A 50 -21.03 -22.81 20.83
N LYS A 51 -20.09 -22.51 19.93
CA LYS A 51 -20.03 -21.27 19.15
C LYS A 51 -19.68 -21.62 17.70
N PRO A 52 -20.12 -20.82 16.72
CA PRO A 52 -19.74 -21.04 15.34
C PRO A 52 -18.25 -20.73 15.12
N ASP A 53 -17.60 -21.54 14.29
CA ASP A 53 -16.22 -21.29 13.88
C ASP A 53 -16.20 -20.26 12.74
N ILE A 54 -15.47 -19.16 12.96
CA ILE A 54 -15.40 -18.04 12.01
C ILE A 54 -13.98 -18.01 11.45
N ILE A 55 -13.88 -18.27 10.15
CA ILE A 55 -12.61 -18.36 9.43
C ILE A 55 -12.51 -17.31 8.34
N LEU A 56 -11.31 -16.77 8.14
CA LEU A 56 -10.99 -15.93 7.02
C LEU A 56 -10.48 -16.79 5.86
N VAL A 57 -11.30 -16.94 4.82
CA VAL A 57 -10.95 -17.78 3.65
C VAL A 57 -9.73 -17.24 2.91
N ASN A 58 -9.71 -15.93 2.65
CA ASN A 58 -8.60 -15.26 1.97
C ASN A 58 -7.53 -14.79 2.95
N SER A 59 -7.10 -15.68 3.84
CA SER A 59 -6.08 -15.35 4.85
C SER A 59 -4.69 -15.29 4.23
N ALA A 60 -3.94 -14.23 4.53
CA ALA A 60 -2.51 -14.14 4.21
C ALA A 60 -1.61 -14.90 5.20
N VAL A 61 -2.18 -15.47 6.27
CA VAL A 61 -1.45 -16.14 7.37
C VAL A 61 -2.05 -17.51 7.67
N ARG A 62 -1.19 -18.50 8.01
CA ARG A 62 -1.61 -19.89 8.32
C ARG A 62 -2.23 -20.05 9.72
N GLN A 63 -1.95 -19.14 10.65
CA GLN A 63 -2.49 -19.13 12.01
C GLN A 63 -3.84 -18.39 12.06
N TYR A 64 -4.93 -19.15 12.06
CA TYR A 64 -6.31 -18.60 12.03
C TYR A 64 -6.85 -18.21 13.42
N TYR A 65 -6.45 -18.90 14.50
CA TYR A 65 -7.11 -18.81 15.81
C TYR A 65 -6.47 -17.84 16.81
N GLU A 66 -5.22 -17.40 16.60
CA GLU A 66 -4.52 -16.53 17.55
C GLU A 66 -5.01 -15.08 17.55
N ALA A 67 -5.83 -14.72 16.55
CA ALA A 67 -6.25 -13.35 16.32
C ALA A 67 -7.63 -12.99 16.90
N ILE A 68 -8.31 -13.93 17.57
CA ILE A 68 -9.68 -13.77 18.09
C ILE A 68 -9.65 -13.60 19.61
N VAL A 69 -10.08 -12.44 20.10
CA VAL A 69 -10.33 -12.16 21.51
C VAL A 69 -11.84 -12.27 21.76
N SER A 70 -12.24 -13.37 22.41
CA SER A 70 -13.64 -13.67 22.71
C SER A 70 -14.07 -13.06 24.03
N THR A 71 -15.27 -12.46 24.08
CA THR A 71 -15.91 -12.09 25.35
C THR A 71 -16.82 -13.21 25.83
N ASP A 72 -17.36 -13.06 27.04
CA ASP A 72 -18.46 -13.89 27.51
C ASP A 72 -19.67 -13.77 26.58
N ILE A 73 -20.38 -14.88 26.43
CA ILE A 73 -21.54 -15.02 25.57
C ILE A 73 -22.79 -14.65 26.38
N MET A 74 -23.60 -13.75 25.82
CA MET A 74 -24.88 -13.37 26.41
C MET A 74 -25.98 -14.27 25.85
N THR A 75 -26.71 -14.96 26.72
CA THR A 75 -27.85 -15.79 26.35
C THR A 75 -29.12 -15.23 26.97
N THR A 76 -30.20 -15.16 26.18
CA THR A 76 -31.53 -14.72 26.62
C THR A 76 -32.41 -15.95 26.86
N SER A 77 -33.36 -15.89 27.80
CA SER A 77 -34.29 -16.98 28.15
C SER A 77 -35.11 -17.50 26.97
N SER A 78 -35.29 -16.68 25.93
CA SER A 78 -35.92 -17.07 24.67
C SER A 78 -35.07 -18.00 23.80
N GLY A 79 -33.81 -18.29 24.15
CA GLY A 79 -32.87 -19.09 23.36
C GLY A 79 -32.01 -18.28 22.38
N ASN A 80 -32.12 -16.95 22.38
CA ASN A 80 -31.26 -16.08 21.59
C ASN A 80 -29.89 -15.92 22.25
N VAL A 81 -28.84 -16.20 21.49
CA VAL A 81 -27.45 -16.15 21.93
C VAL A 81 -26.72 -15.06 21.15
N THR A 82 -26.01 -14.20 21.86
CA THR A 82 -25.20 -13.11 21.32
C THR A 82 -23.75 -13.27 21.76
N TRP A 83 -22.86 -13.35 20.78
CA TRP A 83 -21.42 -13.43 20.98
C TRP A 83 -20.74 -12.22 20.36
N LEU A 84 -20.13 -11.41 21.22
CA LEU A 84 -19.27 -10.32 20.82
C LEU A 84 -17.82 -10.78 20.88
N PHE A 85 -17.06 -10.54 19.82
CA PHE A 85 -15.62 -10.78 19.86
C PHE A 85 -14.88 -9.74 19.02
N SER A 86 -13.63 -9.48 19.39
CA SER A 86 -12.73 -8.68 18.60
C SER A 86 -11.78 -9.61 17.86
N ALA A 87 -11.65 -9.43 16.54
CA ALA A 87 -10.74 -10.22 15.73
C ALA A 87 -9.82 -9.32 14.89
N ILE A 88 -8.59 -9.79 14.69
CA ILE A 88 -7.63 -9.19 13.77
C ILE A 88 -7.57 -10.06 12.51
N PHE A 89 -8.23 -9.61 11.45
CA PHE A 89 -8.24 -10.31 10.16
C PHE A 89 -7.03 -9.89 9.33
N LYS A 90 -6.23 -10.85 8.87
CA LYS A 90 -5.12 -10.61 7.93
C LYS A 90 -5.46 -11.23 6.59
N SER A 91 -5.98 -10.42 5.67
CA SER A 91 -6.38 -10.89 4.34
C SER A 91 -5.30 -10.64 3.29
N SER A 92 -5.17 -11.53 2.31
CA SER A 92 -4.30 -11.33 1.15
C SER A 92 -5.06 -10.53 0.11
N CYS A 93 -4.59 -9.32 -0.21
CA CYS A 93 -5.23 -8.47 -1.22
C CYS A 93 -4.20 -8.08 -2.27
N GLN A 94 -4.46 -8.46 -3.52
CA GLN A 94 -3.59 -8.09 -4.63
C GLN A 94 -3.79 -6.61 -4.99
N ILE A 95 -2.77 -5.80 -4.74
CA ILE A 95 -2.75 -4.37 -5.07
C ILE A 95 -2.48 -4.23 -6.57
N LYS A 96 -3.39 -3.58 -7.31
CA LYS A 96 -3.18 -3.23 -8.73
C LYS A 96 -2.38 -1.93 -8.84
N VAL A 97 -1.06 -2.07 -8.94
CA VAL A 97 -0.09 -0.95 -8.99
C VAL A 97 -0.07 -0.17 -10.32
N ARG A 98 -0.94 -0.48 -11.29
CA ARG A 98 -0.88 0.11 -12.64
C ARG A 98 -1.18 1.61 -12.67
N TYR A 99 -2.03 2.10 -11.76
CA TYR A 99 -2.43 3.51 -11.67
C TYR A 99 -2.11 4.15 -10.31
N TYR A 100 -1.39 3.43 -9.47
CA TYR A 100 -0.95 3.90 -8.17
C TYR A 100 0.53 4.28 -8.26
N PRO A 101 1.02 5.40 -7.70
CA PRO A 101 0.33 6.50 -7.01
C PRO A 101 0.38 7.79 -7.87
N PHE A 102 -0.59 7.98 -8.76
CA PHE A 102 -0.56 9.15 -9.67
C PHE A 102 -0.80 10.49 -8.96
N ASP A 103 -1.44 10.52 -7.79
CA ASP A 103 -1.83 11.77 -7.12
C ASP A 103 -0.63 12.55 -6.53
N ASP A 104 0.40 11.85 -6.03
CA ASP A 104 1.58 12.47 -5.42
C ASP A 104 2.69 12.81 -6.44
N GLN A 105 2.65 12.23 -7.64
CA GLN A 105 3.73 12.30 -8.63
C GLN A 105 3.55 13.38 -9.70
N ILE A 106 2.43 14.10 -9.70
CA ILE A 106 2.13 15.12 -10.72
C ILE A 106 3.16 16.26 -10.68
N LEU A 107 3.42 16.82 -9.50
CA LEU A 107 4.33 17.95 -9.34
C LEU A 107 5.77 17.65 -9.80
N PRO A 108 6.43 16.56 -9.36
CA PRO A 108 7.78 16.25 -9.83
C PRO A 108 7.81 15.93 -11.33
N CYS A 109 6.78 15.30 -11.90
CA CYS A 109 6.69 15.07 -13.35
C CYS A 109 6.64 16.38 -14.14
N VAL A 110 5.84 17.35 -13.68
CA VAL A 110 5.75 18.68 -14.32
C VAL A 110 7.08 19.42 -14.23
N LEU A 111 7.75 19.42 -13.07
CA LEU A 111 9.06 20.06 -12.89
C LEU A 111 10.13 19.43 -13.78
N ILE A 112 10.15 18.12 -13.90
CA ILE A 112 11.08 17.41 -14.79
C ILE A 112 10.81 17.76 -16.26
N SER A 113 9.54 17.80 -16.66
CA SER A 113 9.18 18.16 -18.03
C SER A 113 9.56 19.60 -18.37
N SER A 114 9.44 20.54 -17.42
CA SER A 114 9.83 21.93 -17.64
C SER A 114 11.35 22.10 -17.70
N MET A 115 12.11 21.36 -16.88
CA MET A 115 13.58 21.35 -16.92
C MET A 115 14.11 20.80 -18.24
N ALA A 116 13.52 19.72 -18.78
CA ALA A 116 13.90 19.18 -20.09
C ALA A 116 13.66 20.18 -21.24
N VAL A 117 12.55 20.93 -21.19
CA VAL A 117 12.29 21.99 -22.19
C VAL A 117 13.32 23.12 -22.08
N LEU A 118 13.63 23.57 -20.86
CA LEU A 118 14.62 24.63 -20.62
C LEU A 118 16.03 24.24 -21.05
N GLY A 119 16.43 22.97 -20.89
CA GLY A 119 17.73 22.45 -21.33
C GLY A 119 17.94 22.52 -22.85
N PHE A 120 16.88 22.30 -23.62
CA PHE A 120 16.90 22.41 -25.08
C PHE A 120 17.05 23.86 -25.56
N PHE A 121 16.41 24.82 -24.87
CA PHE A 121 16.48 26.24 -25.21
C PHE A 121 17.78 26.92 -24.76
N MET A 122 18.54 26.33 -23.84
CA MET A 122 19.78 26.92 -23.33
C MET A 122 20.97 26.59 -24.25
N PRO A 123 21.74 27.60 -24.68
CA PRO A 123 22.92 27.38 -25.52
C PRO A 123 24.00 26.57 -24.76
N PRO A 124 24.74 25.69 -25.45
CA PRO A 124 25.71 24.76 -24.86
C PRO A 124 27.00 25.42 -24.33
N GLN A 125 27.15 26.74 -24.53
CA GLN A 125 28.38 27.47 -24.20
C GLN A 125 28.52 27.82 -22.70
N THR A 126 27.45 27.62 -21.92
CA THR A 126 27.42 27.96 -20.50
C THR A 126 27.57 26.67 -19.68
N GLY A 127 28.62 26.55 -18.84
CA GLY A 127 28.83 25.40 -17.95
C GLY A 127 27.64 25.11 -17.01
N GLU A 128 26.71 26.06 -16.90
CA GLU A 128 25.41 25.91 -16.21
C GLU A 128 24.51 24.84 -16.85
N LYS A 129 24.55 24.62 -18.17
CA LYS A 129 23.73 23.60 -18.85
C LYS A 129 24.08 22.19 -18.37
N ILE A 130 25.37 21.87 -18.28
CA ILE A 130 25.86 20.57 -17.80
C ILE A 130 25.44 20.35 -16.33
N ASN A 131 25.54 21.39 -15.49
CA ASN A 131 25.14 21.33 -14.08
C ASN A 131 23.62 21.08 -13.92
N MET A 132 22.80 21.72 -14.77
CA MET A 132 21.36 21.48 -14.82
C MET A 132 21.01 20.04 -15.26
N CYS A 133 21.72 19.49 -16.26
CA CYS A 133 21.52 18.10 -16.68
C CYS A 133 21.87 17.10 -15.56
N ILE A 134 23.00 17.29 -14.87
CA ILE A 134 23.44 16.41 -13.78
C ILE A 134 22.43 16.42 -12.62
N THR A 135 21.98 17.60 -12.19
CA THR A 135 20.99 17.73 -11.11
C THR A 135 19.64 17.10 -11.49
N THR A 136 19.22 17.22 -12.75
CA THR A 136 18.01 16.58 -13.28
C THR A 136 18.13 15.05 -13.24
N ILE A 137 19.26 14.48 -13.69
CA ILE A 137 19.50 13.03 -13.66
C ILE A 137 19.54 12.51 -12.21
N LEU A 138 20.21 13.22 -11.30
CA LEU A 138 20.27 12.84 -9.89
C LEU A 138 18.89 12.87 -9.23
N SER A 139 18.12 13.93 -9.45
CA SER A 139 16.76 14.05 -8.89
C SER A 139 15.84 12.94 -9.42
N MET A 140 15.84 12.66 -10.72
CA MET A 140 15.10 11.54 -11.31
C MET A 140 15.52 10.19 -10.72
N GLY A 141 16.82 9.97 -10.49
CA GLY A 141 17.33 8.76 -9.86
C GLY A 141 16.84 8.57 -8.42
N VAL A 142 16.86 9.63 -7.62
CA VAL A 142 16.32 9.61 -6.24
C VAL A 142 14.82 9.36 -6.23
N TYR A 143 14.06 9.98 -7.14
CA TYR A 143 12.62 9.74 -7.25
C TYR A 143 12.30 8.29 -7.66
N LEU A 144 13.03 7.74 -8.63
CA LEU A 144 12.89 6.33 -9.00
C LEU A 144 13.19 5.39 -7.84
N GLN A 145 14.23 5.67 -7.05
CA GLN A 145 14.54 4.88 -5.86
C GLN A 145 13.39 4.92 -4.84
N SER A 146 12.83 6.10 -4.57
CA SER A 146 11.68 6.25 -3.67
C SER A 146 10.44 5.50 -4.15
N ILE A 147 10.17 5.52 -5.46
CA ILE A 147 9.06 4.78 -6.07
C ILE A 147 9.25 3.27 -5.94
N MET A 148 10.47 2.79 -6.21
CA MET A 148 10.80 1.38 -6.11
C MET A 148 10.73 0.85 -4.67
N GLU A 149 10.99 1.70 -3.66
CA GLU A 149 10.81 1.34 -2.25
C GLU A 149 9.34 1.25 -1.83
N SER A 150 8.45 1.96 -2.52
CA SER A 150 7.01 1.99 -2.24
C SER A 150 6.25 0.83 -2.90
N ILE A 151 6.76 0.29 -4.01
CA ILE A 151 6.08 -0.77 -4.77
C ILE A 151 6.48 -2.16 -4.24
N PRO A 152 5.52 -3.07 -3.97
CA PRO A 152 5.85 -4.45 -3.63
C PRO A 152 6.57 -5.18 -4.77
N PRO A 153 7.57 -6.03 -4.49
CA PRO A 153 8.35 -6.76 -5.51
C PRO A 153 7.53 -7.82 -6.29
N THR A 154 6.25 -8.01 -5.95
CA THR A 154 5.33 -8.97 -6.57
C THR A 154 4.56 -8.40 -7.76
N SER A 155 4.85 -7.17 -8.23
CA SER A 155 4.14 -6.59 -9.36
C SER A 155 4.38 -7.40 -10.64
N GLU A 156 3.35 -8.09 -11.13
CA GLU A 156 3.36 -8.80 -12.42
C GLU A 156 3.57 -7.85 -13.63
N ALA A 157 3.51 -6.53 -13.42
CA ALA A 157 3.69 -5.52 -14.45
C ALA A 157 4.50 -4.33 -13.93
N VAL A 158 5.38 -3.79 -14.80
CA VAL A 158 6.07 -2.52 -14.57
C VAL A 158 5.04 -1.39 -14.55
N PRO A 159 5.03 -0.52 -13.52
CA PRO A 159 4.08 0.59 -13.46
C PRO A 159 4.37 1.62 -14.56
N LEU A 160 3.32 2.22 -15.11
CA LEU A 160 3.40 3.24 -16.17
C LEU A 160 4.30 4.42 -15.78
N ILE A 161 4.26 4.81 -14.50
CA ILE A 161 5.12 5.87 -14.00
C ILE A 161 6.61 5.48 -14.06
N GLY A 162 6.96 4.23 -13.71
CA GLY A 162 8.34 3.75 -13.81
C GLY A 162 8.84 3.79 -15.25
N MET A 163 8.00 3.40 -16.21
CA MET A 163 8.33 3.49 -17.64
C MET A 163 8.53 4.94 -18.09
N TYR A 164 7.70 5.88 -17.62
CA TYR A 164 7.84 7.31 -17.91
C TYR A 164 9.20 7.84 -17.43
N TYR A 165 9.56 7.63 -16.15
CA TYR A 165 10.83 8.11 -15.62
C TYR A 165 12.06 7.48 -16.31
N VAL A 166 12.01 6.20 -16.68
CA VAL A 166 13.08 5.55 -17.46
C VAL A 166 13.20 6.16 -18.86
N SER A 167 12.08 6.44 -19.53
CA SER A 167 12.10 7.11 -20.84
C SER A 167 12.65 8.54 -20.76
N SER A 168 12.29 9.29 -19.71
CA SER A 168 12.77 10.65 -19.47
C SER A 168 14.26 10.69 -19.12
N LEU A 169 14.76 9.69 -18.38
CA LEU A 169 16.21 9.51 -18.16
C LEU A 169 16.96 9.29 -19.46
N PHE A 170 16.45 8.43 -20.35
CA PHE A 170 17.07 8.18 -21.65
C PHE A 170 17.13 9.45 -22.51
N MET A 171 16.04 10.22 -22.56
CA MET A 171 16.00 11.51 -23.27
C MET A 171 17.02 12.50 -22.70
N SER A 172 17.12 12.60 -21.37
CA SER A 172 18.06 13.51 -20.70
C SER A 172 19.53 13.13 -20.97
N ILE A 173 19.82 11.82 -21.04
CA ILE A 173 21.16 11.34 -21.39
C ILE A 173 21.47 11.68 -22.85
N MET A 174 20.53 11.51 -23.78
CA MET A 174 20.73 11.88 -25.19
C MET A 174 20.95 13.39 -25.35
N GLU A 175 20.26 14.22 -24.56
CA GLU A 175 20.46 15.68 -24.54
C GLU A 175 21.86 16.08 -24.04
N SER A 176 22.44 15.29 -23.13
CA SER A 176 23.79 15.55 -22.61
C SER A 176 24.91 15.26 -23.63
N ILE A 177 24.63 14.48 -24.68
CA ILE A 177 25.60 14.17 -25.73
C ILE A 177 25.63 15.35 -26.71
N PRO A 178 26.74 16.10 -26.82
CA PRO A 178 26.85 17.16 -27.80
C PRO A 178 26.72 16.57 -29.21
N PRO A 179 25.99 17.22 -30.14
CA PRO A 179 25.95 16.80 -31.52
C PRO A 179 27.38 16.75 -32.06
N THR A 180 27.72 15.74 -32.87
CA THR A 180 29.08 15.53 -33.40
C THR A 180 29.65 16.73 -34.18
N SER A 181 28.82 17.72 -34.52
CA SER A 181 29.23 19.02 -35.09
C SER A 181 29.88 19.98 -34.10
N GLU A 182 29.66 19.82 -32.79
CA GLU A 182 30.23 20.66 -31.71
C GLU A 182 31.39 19.98 -30.96
N ALA A 183 31.74 18.74 -31.32
CA ALA A 183 32.87 18.01 -30.71
C ALA A 183 34.25 18.50 -31.17
N VAL A 184 34.31 19.34 -32.21
CA VAL A 184 35.57 19.77 -32.87
C VAL A 184 36.37 20.88 -32.14
N PRO A 185 35.82 21.83 -31.35
CA PRO A 185 36.65 22.89 -30.79
C PRO A 185 37.42 22.49 -29.53
N LEU A 186 37.14 21.34 -28.88
CA LEU A 186 37.80 20.97 -27.61
C LEU A 186 39.10 20.14 -27.76
N ILE A 187 39.46 19.73 -28.99
CA ILE A 187 40.70 18.97 -29.27
C ILE A 187 41.69 19.80 -30.14
N GLY A 188 41.33 21.04 -30.50
CA GLY A 188 41.98 21.79 -31.59
C GLY A 188 42.91 22.95 -31.24
N GLU A 189 43.09 23.35 -29.98
CA GLU A 189 44.01 24.44 -29.63
C GLU A 189 44.95 24.06 -28.46
N PHE A 190 45.91 23.17 -28.75
CA PHE A 190 47.21 23.29 -28.08
C PHE A 190 48.04 24.28 -28.90
N PRO A 191 48.39 25.47 -28.37
CA PRO A 191 49.32 26.33 -29.04
C PRO A 191 50.68 25.65 -29.03
N THR A 192 51.10 25.12 -30.17
CA THR A 192 52.53 24.89 -30.44
C THR A 192 53.17 26.26 -30.65
N PHE A 193 53.84 26.79 -29.63
CA PHE A 193 55.14 27.47 -29.69
C PHE A 193 55.65 27.70 -28.26
#